data_AF-A0A8S3ILW2-F1
#
_entry.id   AF-A0A8S3ILW2-F1
#
_cell.length_a   1.000
_cell.length_b   1.000
_cell.length_c   1.000
_cell.angle_alpha   90.00
_cell.angle_beta   90.00
_cell.angle_gamma   90.00
#
_symmetry.space_group_name_H-M   'P 1'
#
loop_
_entity.id
_entity.type
_entity.pdbx_description
1 polymer ?
#
loop_
_entity_poly.entity_id
_entity_poly.type
_entity_poly.pdbx_seq_one_letter_code
_entity_poly.pdbx_strand_id
1 'polypeptide(L)'
;MYLFVFLRFDSSVSPLIFADQFIKFSTRLSSSLVYGLGEHRQPLAMNVTEQWKKLTFWSRDFPPVQNTNLYGVHPFHLNPEFDKNEQVNFHGQFLLNSNGMDIDLQPLPAITYTTIGGIIDLYIFTGPTAQDVIKQYWDIIGNPTMPPFWSLGFHLCRYGYN
;
A
#
# COMPACT_ATOMS: atom_id res chain seq x y z
N MET A 1 14.01 -27.66 14.59
CA MET A 1 13.14 -26.94 13.65
C MET A 1 12.84 -25.59 14.27
N TYR A 2 13.65 -24.56 13.95
CA TYR A 2 13.45 -23.23 14.50
C TYR A 2 12.37 -22.52 13.69
N LEU A 3 11.21 -22.31 14.30
CA LEU A 3 10.15 -21.46 13.76
C LEU A 3 10.62 -20.01 13.91
N PHE A 4 11.18 -19.41 12.84
CA PHE A 4 11.39 -17.98 12.79
C PHE A 4 10.02 -17.32 12.64
N VAL A 5 9.47 -16.80 13.75
CA VAL A 5 8.27 -15.97 13.70
C VAL A 5 8.68 -14.59 13.23
N PHE A 6 8.52 -14.32 11.93
CA PHE A 6 8.60 -12.94 11.42
C PHE A 6 7.37 -12.18 11.93
N LEU A 7 7.59 -11.06 12.61
CA LEU A 7 6.53 -10.18 13.10
C LEU A 7 5.98 -9.38 11.90
N ARG A 8 5.07 -10.00 11.12
CA ARG A 8 4.50 -9.41 9.90
C ARG A 8 3.37 -8.41 10.16
N PHE A 9 2.84 -8.40 11.37
CA PHE A 9 1.81 -7.49 11.83
C PHE A 9 1.90 -7.35 13.35
N ASP A 10 1.98 -6.12 13.84
CA ASP A 10 2.00 -5.81 15.27
C ASP A 10 1.31 -4.47 15.50
N SER A 11 0.05 -4.54 15.92
CA SER A 11 -0.78 -3.39 16.21
C SER A 11 -0.66 -2.85 17.63
N SER A 12 0.24 -3.38 18.46
CA SER A 12 0.43 -2.92 19.84
C SER A 12 1.08 -1.53 19.95
N VAL A 13 1.53 -0.94 18.84
CA VAL A 13 2.25 0.35 18.81
C VAL A 13 1.40 1.59 19.06
N SER A 14 0.08 1.49 18.88
CA SER A 14 -0.85 2.59 19.10
C SER A 14 -2.19 2.03 19.57
N PRO A 15 -2.96 2.75 20.41
CA PRO A 15 -4.33 2.37 20.70
C PRO A 15 -5.17 2.34 19.41
N LEU A 16 -6.06 1.35 19.33
CA LEU A 16 -7.15 1.33 18.36
C LEU A 16 -8.20 2.37 18.76
N ILE A 17 -8.54 3.26 17.82
CA ILE A 17 -9.70 4.15 17.96
C ILE A 17 -10.73 3.68 16.93
N PHE A 18 -11.94 3.42 17.37
CA PHE A 18 -13.04 2.99 16.50
C PHE A 18 -14.29 3.79 16.85
N ALA A 19 -14.59 4.78 16.03
CA ALA A 19 -15.81 5.58 16.08
C ALA A 19 -16.46 5.59 14.69
N ASP A 20 -17.73 5.98 14.64
CA ASP A 20 -18.59 5.93 13.43
C ASP A 20 -17.92 6.55 12.18
N GLN A 21 -17.27 7.70 12.36
CA GLN A 21 -16.58 8.44 11.28
C GLN A 21 -15.09 8.64 11.54
N PHE A 22 -14.49 7.81 12.40
CA PHE A 22 -13.07 7.90 12.71
C PHE A 22 -12.55 6.55 13.22
N ILE A 23 -11.85 5.83 12.34
CA ILE A 23 -11.19 4.58 12.66
C ILE A 23 -9.70 4.77 12.48
N LYS A 24 -8.92 4.52 13.53
CA LYS A 24 -7.48 4.65 13.53
C LYS A 24 -6.82 3.43 14.15
N PHE A 25 -5.90 2.82 13.40
CA PHE A 25 -5.05 1.76 13.90
C PHE A 25 -3.67 1.85 13.26
N SER A 26 -2.68 1.27 13.92
CA SER A 26 -1.29 1.29 13.47
C SER A 26 -0.71 -0.11 13.47
N THR A 27 0.32 -0.35 12.68
CA THR A 27 1.15 -1.56 12.79
C THR A 27 2.62 -1.22 12.58
N ARG A 28 3.51 -1.98 13.23
CA ARG A 28 4.94 -1.96 12.88
C ARG A 28 5.15 -2.45 11.45
N LEU A 29 6.18 -1.91 10.83
CA LEU A 29 6.74 -2.37 9.56
C LEU A 29 7.99 -3.20 9.85
N SER A 30 8.17 -4.29 9.10
CA SER A 30 9.35 -5.16 9.26
C SER A 30 10.66 -4.53 8.76
N SER A 31 10.58 -3.47 7.95
CA SER A 31 11.72 -2.68 7.48
C SER A 31 11.32 -1.23 7.24
N SER A 32 12.31 -0.37 6.96
CA SER A 32 12.08 1.04 6.64
C SER A 32 11.60 1.27 5.20
N LEU A 33 11.50 0.22 4.38
CA LEU A 33 11.12 0.34 2.97
C LEU A 33 9.66 -0.05 2.78
N VAL A 34 8.92 0.80 2.08
CA VAL A 34 7.51 0.58 1.71
C VAL A 34 7.36 0.80 0.22
N TYR A 35 6.63 -0.09 -0.45
CA TYR A 35 6.25 0.03 -1.86
C TYR A 35 4.72 0.04 -1.97
N GLY A 36 4.16 0.74 -2.96
CA GLY A 36 2.71 0.79 -3.21
C GLY A 36 2.06 2.09 -2.73
N LEU A 37 0.89 2.00 -2.09
CA LEU A 37 0.12 3.14 -1.59
C LEU A 37 -0.25 4.14 -2.71
N GLY A 38 -0.82 3.63 -3.80
CA GLY A 38 -1.23 4.43 -4.95
C GLY A 38 -2.60 5.10 -4.77
N GLU A 39 -2.93 6.17 -5.48
CA GLU A 39 -2.13 6.85 -6.51
C GLU A 39 -1.47 8.13 -5.97
N HIS A 40 -0.13 8.17 -5.98
CA HIS A 40 0.67 9.33 -5.58
C HIS A 40 1.90 9.45 -6.48
N ARG A 41 2.32 10.68 -6.78
CA ARG A 41 3.61 10.93 -7.46
C ARG A 41 4.75 10.82 -6.45
N GLN A 42 5.42 9.68 -6.41
CA GLN A 42 6.51 9.39 -5.46
C GLN A 42 7.50 8.36 -6.02
N PRO A 43 8.71 8.25 -5.43
CA PRO A 43 9.59 7.12 -5.70
C PRO A 43 8.88 5.80 -5.40
N LEU A 44 9.17 4.77 -6.20
CA LEU A 44 8.59 3.44 -6.05
C LEU A 44 8.91 2.83 -4.67
N ALA A 45 10.17 2.98 -4.24
CA ALA A 45 10.61 2.63 -2.89
C ALA A 45 10.57 3.87 -1.99
N MET A 46 9.74 3.83 -0.97
CA MET A 46 9.66 4.88 0.04
C MET A 46 10.46 4.47 1.27
N ASN A 47 11.42 5.31 1.68
CA ASN A 47 12.15 5.14 2.92
C ASN A 47 11.47 5.93 4.05
N VAL A 48 10.91 5.24 5.04
CA VAL A 48 10.11 5.85 6.11
C VAL A 48 10.96 6.52 7.19
N THR A 49 12.26 6.26 7.24
CA THR A 49 13.15 6.81 8.28
C THR A 49 13.59 8.25 8.00
N GLU A 50 13.48 8.71 6.76
CA GLU A 50 13.96 10.02 6.35
C GLU A 50 13.03 11.15 6.83
N GLN A 51 11.71 10.95 6.70
CA GLN A 51 10.70 11.96 6.99
C GLN A 51 9.36 11.31 7.35
N TRP A 52 8.57 12.00 8.18
CA TRP A 52 7.15 11.69 8.33
C TRP A 52 6.43 11.92 7.01
N LYS A 53 5.71 10.91 6.54
CA LYS A 53 4.99 10.99 5.27
C LYS A 53 3.51 10.68 5.47
N LYS A 54 2.67 11.64 5.13
CA LYS A 54 1.22 11.49 5.10
C LYS A 54 0.76 11.32 3.66
N LEU A 55 0.02 10.26 3.39
CA LEU A 55 -0.55 9.94 2.08
C LEU A 55 -2.08 9.96 2.19
N THR A 56 -2.73 10.82 1.41
CA THR A 56 -4.18 10.99 1.44
C THR A 56 -4.83 10.21 0.31
N PHE A 57 -5.81 9.38 0.66
CA PHE A 57 -6.54 8.52 -0.26
C PHE A 57 -7.94 9.08 -0.42
N TRP A 58 -8.10 9.85 -1.49
CA TRP A 58 -9.38 10.40 -1.93
C TRP A 58 -9.28 10.71 -3.42
N SER A 59 -10.03 10.01 -4.26
CA SER A 59 -9.97 10.20 -5.71
C SER A 59 -10.27 11.65 -6.09
N ARG A 60 -9.34 12.26 -6.83
CA ARG A 60 -9.40 13.67 -7.19
C ARG A 60 -8.83 13.88 -8.58
N ASP A 61 -9.56 14.65 -9.39
CA ASP A 61 -9.02 15.18 -10.64
C ASP A 61 -7.98 16.26 -10.34
N PHE A 62 -6.70 15.87 -10.38
CA PHE A 62 -5.60 16.79 -10.21
C PHE A 62 -4.36 16.29 -10.95
N PRO A 63 -3.61 17.17 -11.64
CA PRO A 63 -2.37 16.78 -12.30
C PRO A 63 -1.38 16.12 -11.33
N PRO A 64 -0.59 15.12 -11.77
CA PRO A 64 0.38 14.43 -10.91
C PRO A 64 1.45 15.36 -10.32
N VAL A 65 1.20 15.83 -9.10
CA VAL A 65 2.13 16.61 -8.27
C VAL A 65 2.50 15.79 -7.04
N GLN A 66 3.69 16.03 -6.47
CA GLN A 66 4.09 15.37 -5.23
C GLN A 66 3.21 15.84 -4.06
N ASN A 67 3.01 14.99 -3.06
CA ASN A 67 2.26 15.30 -1.84
C ASN A 67 0.79 15.71 -2.08
N THR A 68 0.18 15.20 -3.15
CA THR A 68 -1.25 15.37 -3.43
C THR A 68 -1.88 14.02 -3.70
N ASN A 69 -3.13 13.86 -3.25
CA ASN A 69 -4.00 12.78 -3.71
C ASN A 69 -4.35 12.96 -5.19
N LEU A 70 -4.33 11.86 -5.94
CA LEU A 70 -4.55 11.83 -7.39
C LEU A 70 -5.83 11.04 -7.74
N TYR A 71 -5.89 10.44 -8.92
CA TYR A 71 -7.11 9.87 -9.49
C TYR A 71 -7.54 8.57 -8.77
N GLY A 72 -6.58 7.71 -8.45
CA GLY A 72 -6.81 6.37 -7.86
C GLY A 72 -6.59 6.26 -6.35
N VAL A 73 -7.19 5.21 -5.77
CA VAL A 73 -7.09 4.83 -4.36
C VAL A 73 -6.76 3.35 -4.27
N HIS A 74 -5.57 3.02 -3.78
CA HIS A 74 -5.03 1.67 -3.63
C HIS A 74 -4.35 1.52 -2.27
N PRO A 75 -5.11 1.23 -1.20
CA PRO A 75 -4.61 1.04 0.17
C PRO A 75 -3.92 -0.34 0.34
N PHE A 76 -2.97 -0.63 -0.54
CA PHE A 76 -2.13 -1.82 -0.56
C PHE A 76 -0.67 -1.41 -0.52
N HIS A 77 0.14 -2.13 0.26
CA HIS A 77 1.58 -1.95 0.27
C HIS A 77 2.34 -3.26 0.39
N LEU A 78 3.58 -3.25 -0.07
CA LEU A 78 4.56 -4.32 0.08
C LEU A 78 5.70 -3.86 0.99
N ASN A 79 6.19 -4.77 1.83
CA ASN A 79 7.37 -4.54 2.64
C ASN A 79 8.39 -5.68 2.48
N PRO A 80 9.67 -5.37 2.28
CA PRO A 80 10.73 -6.35 2.40
C PRO A 80 11.01 -6.66 3.88
N GLU A 81 11.35 -7.91 4.13
CA GLU A 81 11.83 -8.46 5.40
C GLU A 81 13.27 -8.93 5.17
N PHE A 82 14.21 -8.37 5.94
CA PHE A 82 15.61 -8.74 5.87
C PHE A 82 15.91 -9.75 6.97
N ASP A 83 16.17 -11.01 6.59
CA ASP A 83 16.62 -12.03 7.54
C ASP A 83 18.11 -11.86 7.87
N LYS A 84 18.53 -12.39 9.02
CA LYS A 84 19.93 -12.45 9.47
C LYS A 84 20.85 -13.18 8.49
N ASN A 85 20.27 -14.03 7.64
CA ASN A 85 20.97 -14.80 6.61
C ASN A 85 21.02 -14.06 5.25
N GLU A 86 20.74 -12.75 5.21
CA GLU A 86 20.69 -11.92 3.99
C GLU A 86 19.63 -12.34 2.97
N GLN A 87 18.71 -13.22 3.34
CA GLN A 87 17.53 -13.54 2.52
C GLN A 87 16.49 -12.43 2.66
N VAL A 88 15.97 -11.98 1.52
CA VAL A 88 14.90 -10.97 1.46
C VAL A 88 13.58 -11.67 1.19
N ASN A 89 12.70 -11.67 2.18
CA ASN A 89 11.30 -12.07 2.02
C ASN A 89 10.44 -10.82 1.81
N PHE A 90 9.23 -10.99 1.31
CA PHE A 90 8.25 -9.93 1.18
C PHE A 90 6.94 -10.35 1.81
N HIS A 91 6.27 -9.40 2.45
CA HIS A 91 4.86 -9.49 2.75
C HIS A 91 4.12 -8.28 2.18
N GLY A 92 2.81 -8.38 2.11
CA GLY A 92 1.94 -7.27 1.70
C GLY A 92 0.73 -7.16 2.61
N GLN A 93 0.18 -5.96 2.69
CA GLN A 93 -1.05 -5.71 3.44
C GLN A 93 -1.99 -4.88 2.57
N PHE A 94 -3.26 -5.29 2.52
CA PHE A 94 -4.34 -4.60 1.82
C PHE A 94 -5.48 -4.31 2.79
N LEU A 95 -5.83 -3.03 2.93
CA LEU A 95 -7.01 -2.62 3.67
C LEU A 95 -8.18 -2.44 2.71
N LEU A 96 -9.15 -3.35 2.76
CA LEU A 96 -10.37 -3.25 1.95
C LEU A 96 -11.34 -2.23 2.57
N ASN A 97 -11.03 -0.96 2.35
CA ASN A 97 -11.85 0.18 2.78
C ASN A 97 -11.82 1.25 1.68
N SER A 98 -12.97 1.85 1.39
CA SER A 98 -13.13 2.82 0.29
C SER A 98 -13.49 4.23 0.78
N ASN A 99 -13.59 4.43 2.09
CA ASN A 99 -13.79 5.76 2.66
C ASN A 99 -12.54 6.63 2.48
N GLY A 100 -12.71 7.94 2.61
CA GLY A 100 -11.58 8.85 2.67
C GLY A 100 -10.65 8.46 3.81
N MET A 101 -9.37 8.29 3.51
CA MET A 101 -8.40 7.88 4.52
C MET A 101 -7.06 8.56 4.34
N ASP A 102 -6.35 8.68 5.44
CA ASP A 102 -4.96 9.07 5.48
C ASP A 102 -4.12 7.90 5.97
N ILE A 103 -2.97 7.70 5.34
CA ILE A 103 -1.97 6.73 5.76
C ILE A 103 -0.69 7.48 6.12
N ASP A 104 -0.31 7.41 7.38
CA ASP A 104 0.91 8.02 7.90
C ASP A 104 2.03 6.97 8.03
N LEU A 105 3.16 7.22 7.38
CA LEU A 105 4.41 6.47 7.51
C LEU A 105 5.33 7.18 8.51
N GLN A 106 5.81 6.40 9.49
CA GLN A 106 6.55 6.92 10.64
C GLN A 106 8.02 6.43 10.66
N PRO A 107 8.97 7.26 11.13
CA PRO A 107 10.38 6.87 11.22
C PRO A 107 10.69 5.73 12.20
N LEU A 108 9.85 5.52 13.21
CA LEU A 108 9.85 4.30 14.03
C LEU A 108 9.07 3.25 13.23
N PRO A 109 9.69 2.52 12.29
CA PRO A 109 9.05 2.00 11.08
C PRO A 109 7.67 1.44 11.35
N ALA A 110 6.66 2.26 11.08
CA ALA A 110 5.27 1.97 11.38
C ALA A 110 4.38 2.67 10.36
N ILE A 111 3.24 2.07 10.13
CA ILE A 111 2.19 2.58 9.27
C ILE A 111 0.94 2.79 10.13
N THR A 112 0.27 3.92 9.95
CA THR A 112 -0.97 4.24 10.65
C THR A 112 -2.04 4.56 9.64
N TYR A 113 -3.14 3.83 9.74
CA TYR A 113 -4.33 4.03 8.92
C TYR A 113 -5.31 4.88 9.72
N THR A 114 -5.80 5.95 9.11
CA THR A 114 -6.88 6.78 9.65
C THR A 114 -7.96 6.90 8.58
N THR A 115 -9.09 6.22 8.75
CA THR A 115 -10.22 6.25 7.80
C THR A 115 -11.45 6.91 8.44
N ILE A 116 -12.24 7.61 7.62
CA ILE A 116 -13.45 8.33 8.06
C ILE A 116 -14.71 7.46 8.08
N GLY A 117 -14.58 6.13 8.05
CA GLY A 117 -15.70 5.21 8.17
C GLY A 117 -15.37 3.79 7.70
N GLY A 118 -16.42 2.97 7.59
CA GLY A 118 -16.31 1.57 7.15
C GLY A 118 -15.91 0.63 8.28
N ILE A 119 -15.17 -0.42 7.94
CA ILE A 119 -14.64 -1.41 8.89
C ILE A 119 -13.14 -1.61 8.66
N ILE A 120 -12.48 -2.31 9.59
CA ILE A 120 -11.11 -2.78 9.41
C ILE A 120 -11.17 -4.17 8.79
N ASP A 121 -11.12 -4.23 7.46
CA ASP A 121 -11.01 -5.47 6.69
C ASP A 121 -9.61 -5.56 6.08
N LEU A 122 -8.70 -6.23 6.79
CA LEU A 122 -7.27 -6.24 6.50
C LEU A 122 -6.81 -7.63 6.03
N TYR A 123 -6.29 -7.68 4.80
CA TYR A 123 -5.66 -8.87 4.23
C TYR A 123 -4.15 -8.77 4.36
N ILE A 124 -3.51 -9.86 4.82
CA ILE A 124 -2.06 -9.97 4.93
C ILE A 124 -1.58 -11.11 4.03
N PHE A 125 -0.65 -10.79 3.14
CA PHE A 125 -0.08 -11.69 2.15
C PHE A 125 1.35 -12.03 2.52
N THR A 126 1.70 -13.31 2.52
CA THR A 126 2.92 -13.80 3.19
C THR A 126 4.10 -14.10 2.27
N GLY A 127 3.92 -13.94 0.95
CA GLY A 127 4.99 -14.14 -0.04
C GLY A 127 5.37 -15.63 -0.22
N PRO A 128 6.66 -15.98 -0.35
CA PRO A 128 7.84 -15.25 0.16
C PRO A 128 8.47 -14.22 -0.79
N THR A 129 8.29 -14.34 -2.11
CA THR A 129 8.83 -13.34 -3.05
C THR A 129 7.84 -12.20 -3.29
N ALA A 130 8.31 -11.04 -3.76
CA ALA A 130 7.40 -9.94 -4.12
C ALA A 130 6.36 -10.36 -5.18
N GLN A 131 6.73 -11.25 -6.11
CA GLN A 131 5.82 -11.79 -7.12
C GLN A 131 4.74 -12.67 -6.49
N ASP A 132 5.10 -13.51 -5.53
CA ASP A 132 4.13 -14.35 -4.80
C ASP A 132 3.13 -13.50 -4.03
N VAL A 133 3.60 -12.43 -3.38
CA VAL A 133 2.71 -11.49 -2.67
C VAL A 133 1.71 -10.85 -3.64
N ILE A 134 2.18 -10.39 -4.79
CA ILE A 134 1.31 -9.77 -5.80
C ILE A 134 0.31 -10.78 -6.38
N LYS A 135 0.73 -12.02 -6.60
CA LYS A 135 -0.18 -13.09 -7.03
C LYS A 135 -1.27 -13.37 -6.00
N GLN A 136 -0.90 -13.50 -4.73
CA GLN A 136 -1.86 -13.70 -3.63
C GLN A 136 -2.83 -12.51 -3.52
N TYR A 137 -2.35 -11.29 -3.75
CA TYR A 137 -3.21 -10.10 -3.80
C TYR A 137 -4.21 -10.16 -4.98
N TRP A 138 -3.76 -10.58 -6.17
CA TRP A 138 -4.64 -10.78 -7.32
C TRP A 138 -5.68 -11.88 -7.13
N ASP A 139 -5.38 -12.92 -6.35
CA ASP A 139 -6.36 -13.95 -6.01
C ASP A 139 -7.55 -13.38 -5.21
N ILE A 140 -7.37 -12.23 -4.54
CA ILE A 140 -8.42 -11.51 -3.80
C ILE A 140 -9.11 -10.47 -4.68
N ILE A 141 -8.35 -9.61 -5.36
CA ILE A 141 -8.92 -8.46 -6.10
C ILE A 141 -9.30 -8.78 -7.55
N GLY A 142 -8.89 -9.94 -8.06
CA GLY A 142 -9.03 -10.33 -9.46
C GLY A 142 -7.75 -10.15 -10.27
N ASN A 143 -7.57 -11.03 -11.24
CA ASN A 143 -6.43 -11.01 -12.16
C ASN A 143 -6.56 -9.84 -13.17
N PRO A 144 -5.42 -9.28 -13.65
CA PRO A 144 -5.44 -8.30 -14.73
C PRO A 144 -6.17 -8.81 -15.97
N THR A 145 -6.92 -7.92 -16.63
CA THR A 145 -7.59 -8.25 -17.90
C THR A 145 -6.57 -8.56 -18.98
N MET A 146 -6.88 -9.52 -19.86
CA MET A 146 -6.06 -9.80 -21.04
C MET A 146 -6.34 -8.72 -22.10
N PRO A 147 -5.37 -7.87 -22.46
CA PRO A 147 -5.57 -6.87 -23.49
C PRO A 147 -5.65 -7.54 -24.87
N PRO A 148 -6.44 -7.00 -25.82
CA PRO A 148 -6.41 -7.47 -27.21
C PRO A 148 -5.05 -7.14 -27.83
N PHE A 149 -4.57 -8.01 -28.72
CA PHE A 149 -3.20 -7.90 -29.26
C PHE A 149 -2.89 -6.52 -29.87
N TRP A 150 -3.85 -5.91 -30.57
CA TRP A 150 -3.66 -4.60 -31.20
C TRP A 150 -3.43 -3.46 -30.21
N SER A 151 -3.87 -3.56 -28.95
CA SER A 151 -3.69 -2.48 -27.97
C SER A 151 -2.25 -2.37 -27.45
N LEU A 152 -1.39 -3.33 -27.76
CA LEU A 152 0.04 -3.28 -27.49
C LEU A 152 0.83 -2.52 -28.57
N GLY A 153 0.16 -2.09 -29.64
CA GLY A 153 0.73 -1.23 -30.68
C GLY A 153 0.92 0.22 -30.23
N PHE A 154 1.31 1.08 -31.18
CA PHE A 154 1.47 2.52 -30.96
C PHE A 154 0.10 3.24 -30.91
N HIS A 155 -0.04 4.21 -30.00
CA HIS A 155 -1.25 5.01 -29.81
C HIS A 155 -0.96 6.49 -30.09
N LEU A 156 -1.87 7.18 -30.79
CA LEU A 156 -1.80 8.62 -31.05
C LEU A 156 -3.11 9.28 -30.58
N CYS A 157 -3.01 10.33 -29.75
CA CYS A 157 -4.16 11.06 -29.23
C CYS A 157 -3.79 12.53 -28.98
N ARG A 158 -4.77 13.43 -29.14
CA ARG A 158 -4.72 14.84 -28.75
C ARG A 158 -6.14 15.32 -28.50
N TYR A 159 -6.30 16.17 -27.51
CA TYR A 159 -7.51 16.97 -27.35
C TYR A 159 -7.57 18.08 -28.41
N GLY A 160 -8.59 18.06 -29.29
CA GLY A 160 -8.79 19.06 -30.33
C GLY A 160 -8.24 18.72 -31.72
N TYR A 161 -8.32 17.45 -32.15
CA TYR A 161 -8.14 17.09 -33.57
C TYR A 161 -9.38 17.51 -34.38
N ASN A 162 -9.19 18.45 -35.32
CA ASN A 162 -10.18 18.97 -36.28
C ASN A 162 -9.64 18.81 -37.71
#